data_AF-A0A2H4SHI0-F1
#
_entry.id   AF-A0A2H4SHI0-F1
#
_cell.length_a   1.000
_cell.length_b   1.000
_cell.length_c   1.000
_cell.angle_alpha   90.00
_cell.angle_beta   90.00
_cell.angle_gamma   90.00
#
_symmetry.space_group_name_H-M   'P 1'
#
loop_
_entity.id
_entity.type
_entity.pdbx_description
1 polymer ?
#
loop_
_entity_poly.entity_id
_entity_poly.type
_entity_poly.pdbx_seq_one_letter_code
_entity_poly.pdbx_strand_id
1 'polypeptide(L)'
;MKASVAAKRAAPLERESAPPAKRAASSLSSSNWQQDIILAIAAKRAARPRPRRSYAEGVMLMAQEFLDDRLMPCDSPDDNKGDELDENDDTPLSLIFQGVNPEDGKLHHPEAQDGETKHGKAKVGETRDSETKDGKPSDPNSKNSNLRTRQISPDDFKIPRLRRCPFDINTMTIIGPVHPHKYRQVVHYPSKNTPDIDGGFDGYNWKVCFGDRGPFVLKVFWDQEPPEPWYYYALQRECQNVAVLQMMQAAFRLTDDVGPVIVQPHPSTWDVALNNMLAFSNEHRQRNAQAIAADAAFLDHKRQLTWMPRIRRCYGWTRITGTRLDKELPPEWHPRPVTLNHKLRELQRDLTYTALIYEYIPEAPNDEAALADSLAFFRDAGFAHTLTSLARNWKGNVLIDMSDLVAACGWNWDRWRLIPECILRAI
;
A
#
# COMPACT_ATOMS: atom_id res chain seq x y z
N MET A 1 55.61 -73.80 30.18
CA MET A 1 55.04 -75.05 30.74
C MET A 1 53.83 -74.71 31.62
N LYS A 2 53.06 -75.73 32.02
CA LYS A 2 52.05 -75.82 33.12
C LYS A 2 51.95 -74.58 34.05
N ALA A 3 50.79 -73.93 34.19
CA ALA A 3 49.64 -74.26 35.09
C ALA A 3 49.94 -73.91 36.59
N SER A 4 49.00 -73.70 37.53
CA SER A 4 47.52 -73.82 37.60
C SER A 4 46.98 -73.00 38.81
N VAL A 5 45.66 -73.07 39.10
CA VAL A 5 45.04 -72.92 40.46
C VAL A 5 45.04 -71.51 41.11
N ALA A 6 44.02 -71.08 41.89
CA ALA A 6 42.58 -71.38 41.89
C ALA A 6 41.76 -70.32 42.68
N ALA A 7 40.46 -70.28 42.39
CA ALA A 7 39.32 -69.78 43.16
C ALA A 7 39.49 -69.03 44.51
N LYS A 8 38.73 -67.93 44.64
CA LYS A 8 37.84 -67.72 45.80
C LYS A 8 36.51 -67.06 45.38
N ARG A 9 35.42 -67.42 46.06
CA ARG A 9 34.05 -66.95 45.78
C ARG A 9 33.75 -65.63 46.49
N ALA A 10 33.01 -64.73 45.83
CA ALA A 10 32.12 -63.78 46.47
C ALA A 10 31.00 -63.39 45.47
N ALA A 11 29.74 -63.45 45.91
CA ALA A 11 28.54 -62.99 45.19
C ALA A 11 27.33 -63.01 46.15
N PRO A 12 26.23 -62.30 45.84
CA PRO A 12 26.07 -61.21 44.88
C PRO A 12 25.89 -59.85 45.59
N LEU A 13 25.74 -58.77 44.81
CA LEU A 13 25.06 -57.56 45.28
C LEU A 13 24.20 -57.06 44.13
N GLU A 14 22.89 -57.04 44.35
CA GLU A 14 21.91 -56.81 43.29
C GLU A 14 21.95 -55.36 42.81
N ARG A 15 21.89 -55.16 41.49
CA ARG A 15 21.54 -53.88 40.87
C ARG A 15 20.31 -54.10 40.00
N GLU A 16 19.22 -53.47 40.39
CA GLU A 16 17.96 -53.49 39.64
C GLU A 16 18.17 -52.96 38.23
N SER A 17 17.77 -53.75 37.23
CA SER A 17 17.80 -53.35 35.82
C SER A 17 16.55 -52.56 35.49
N ALA A 18 16.60 -51.23 35.65
CA ALA A 18 15.55 -50.34 35.19
C ALA A 18 15.30 -50.54 33.67
N PRO A 19 14.04 -50.66 33.21
CA PRO A 19 13.73 -50.96 31.82
C PRO A 19 14.09 -49.80 30.89
N PRO A 20 14.43 -50.07 29.61
CA PRO A 20 14.83 -49.03 28.67
C PRO A 20 13.68 -48.05 28.42
N ALA A 21 13.93 -46.78 28.74
CA ALA A 21 12.98 -45.71 28.49
C ALA A 21 12.67 -45.62 26.98
N LYS A 22 11.43 -45.97 26.61
CA LYS A 22 10.95 -45.78 25.23
C LYS A 22 11.05 -44.30 24.90
N ARG A 23 12.01 -43.94 24.02
CA ARG A 23 11.99 -42.65 23.33
C ARG A 23 10.76 -42.62 22.44
N ALA A 24 9.64 -42.17 23.00
CA ALA A 24 8.54 -41.62 22.24
C ALA A 24 9.07 -40.36 21.55
N ALA A 25 9.62 -40.54 20.34
CA ALA A 25 9.87 -39.44 19.43
C ALA A 25 8.48 -38.89 19.06
N SER A 26 7.99 -37.93 19.83
CA SER A 26 6.78 -37.18 19.50
C SER A 26 7.07 -36.47 18.19
N SER A 27 6.56 -37.03 17.09
CA SER A 27 6.48 -36.37 15.80
C SER A 27 5.48 -35.22 15.93
N LEU A 28 5.95 -34.13 16.55
CA LEU A 28 5.44 -32.79 16.35
C LEU A 28 5.62 -32.47 14.86
N SER A 29 4.66 -32.98 14.09
CA SER A 29 4.33 -32.46 12.77
C SER A 29 4.33 -30.94 12.88
N SER A 30 4.99 -30.27 11.93
CA SER A 30 4.95 -28.82 11.82
C SER A 30 3.53 -28.42 11.43
N SER A 31 2.63 -28.37 12.42
CA SER A 31 1.23 -28.02 12.22
C SER A 31 1.16 -26.60 11.68
N ASN A 32 0.11 -26.33 10.90
CA ASN A 32 0.02 -25.10 10.17
C ASN A 32 -0.46 -23.97 11.12
N TRP A 33 0.41 -23.54 12.02
CA TRP A 33 0.08 -22.66 13.15
C TRP A 33 -0.61 -21.35 12.72
N GLN A 34 -0.26 -20.84 11.53
CA GLN A 34 -0.94 -19.70 10.92
C GLN A 34 -2.41 -20.03 10.61
N GLN A 35 -2.67 -21.20 10.04
CA GLN A 35 -4.01 -21.72 9.75
C GLN A 35 -4.78 -22.06 11.04
N ASP A 36 -4.11 -22.61 12.06
CA ASP A 36 -4.69 -22.86 13.39
C ASP A 36 -5.12 -21.55 14.07
N ILE A 37 -4.30 -20.49 13.99
CA ILE A 37 -4.65 -19.14 14.46
C ILE A 37 -5.80 -18.54 13.64
N ILE A 38 -5.75 -18.63 12.31
CA ILE A 38 -6.83 -18.14 11.42
C ILE A 38 -8.17 -18.82 11.76
N LEU A 39 -8.17 -20.14 12.00
CA LEU A 39 -9.35 -20.91 12.40
C LEU A 39 -9.84 -20.52 13.81
N ALA A 40 -8.94 -20.40 14.78
CA ALA A 40 -9.30 -19.98 16.14
C ALA A 40 -9.88 -18.55 16.19
N ILE A 41 -9.40 -17.64 15.33
CA ILE A 41 -9.97 -16.29 15.23
C ILE A 41 -11.26 -16.28 14.38
N ALA A 42 -11.38 -17.12 13.36
CA ALA A 42 -12.63 -17.30 12.62
C ALA A 42 -13.77 -17.77 13.56
N ALA A 43 -13.48 -18.70 14.47
CA ALA A 43 -14.41 -19.10 15.53
C ALA A 43 -14.77 -17.92 16.47
N LYS A 44 -13.79 -17.13 16.92
CA LYS A 44 -14.04 -15.91 17.72
C LYS A 44 -14.86 -14.84 16.97
N ARG A 45 -14.75 -14.76 15.63
CA ARG A 45 -15.58 -13.90 14.77
C ARG A 45 -17.01 -14.44 14.63
N ALA A 46 -17.19 -15.75 14.50
CA ALA A 46 -18.52 -16.38 14.42
C ALA A 46 -19.33 -16.20 15.73
N ALA A 47 -18.67 -16.19 16.88
CA ALA A 47 -19.29 -16.05 18.19
C ALA A 47 -19.74 -14.62 18.58
N ARG A 48 -19.48 -13.60 17.74
CA ARG A 48 -19.89 -12.19 18.02
C ARG A 48 -21.06 -11.75 17.15
N PRO A 49 -22.09 -11.08 17.71
CA PRO A 49 -23.14 -10.47 16.89
C PRO A 49 -22.52 -9.35 16.02
N ARG A 50 -22.62 -9.49 14.70
CA ARG A 50 -22.13 -8.47 13.75
C ARG A 50 -22.97 -7.19 13.90
N PRO A 51 -22.36 -5.98 13.95
CA PRO A 51 -23.11 -4.73 13.89
C PRO A 51 -23.89 -4.65 12.58
N ARG A 52 -25.23 -4.70 12.65
CA ARG A 52 -26.12 -4.76 11.47
C ARG A 52 -25.94 -3.59 10.49
N ARG A 53 -25.47 -2.43 10.97
CA ARG A 53 -25.29 -1.20 10.18
C ARG A 53 -24.14 -1.29 9.15
N SER A 54 -22.97 -1.75 9.61
CA SER A 54 -21.73 -1.81 8.82
C SER A 54 -21.79 -2.67 7.55
N TYR A 55 -22.81 -3.52 7.41
CA TYR A 55 -23.00 -4.36 6.23
C TYR A 55 -23.68 -3.61 5.08
N ALA A 56 -24.74 -2.83 5.36
CA ALA A 56 -25.49 -2.13 4.31
C ALA A 56 -24.71 -0.93 3.75
N GLU A 57 -24.18 -0.09 4.64
CA GLU A 57 -23.39 1.10 4.29
C GLU A 57 -22.06 0.68 3.60
N GLY A 58 -21.43 -0.40 4.07
CA GLY A 58 -20.22 -0.96 3.45
C GLY A 58 -20.44 -1.64 2.08
N VAL A 59 -21.64 -2.18 1.81
CA VAL A 59 -22.00 -2.72 0.49
C VAL A 59 -22.23 -1.59 -0.53
N MET A 60 -22.87 -0.48 -0.14
CA MET A 60 -22.98 0.69 -1.04
C MET A 60 -21.61 1.23 -1.46
N LEU A 61 -20.63 1.26 -0.54
CA LEU A 61 -19.26 1.67 -0.84
C LEU A 61 -18.48 0.72 -1.78
N MET A 62 -18.97 -0.51 -2.06
CA MET A 62 -18.31 -1.44 -2.98
C MET A 62 -18.57 -1.14 -4.46
N ALA A 63 -19.59 -0.33 -4.78
CA ALA A 63 -20.01 -0.03 -6.14
C ALA A 63 -19.10 0.99 -6.87
N GLN A 64 -17.84 0.63 -7.10
CA GLN A 64 -16.81 1.30 -7.94
C GLN A 64 -16.48 2.79 -7.69
N GLU A 65 -17.21 3.54 -6.87
CA GLU A 65 -16.96 4.97 -6.60
C GLU A 65 -15.62 5.28 -5.90
N PHE A 66 -14.84 4.27 -5.50
CA PHE A 66 -13.54 4.44 -4.84
C PHE A 66 -12.40 4.82 -5.80
N LEU A 67 -12.65 4.90 -7.12
CA LEU A 67 -11.73 5.43 -8.13
C LEU A 67 -12.32 6.72 -8.71
N ASP A 68 -11.56 7.81 -8.77
CA ASP A 68 -11.99 9.01 -9.51
C ASP A 68 -10.98 9.36 -10.63
N ASP A 69 -11.46 9.29 -11.87
CA ASP A 69 -10.72 9.67 -13.09
C ASP A 69 -10.45 11.19 -13.19
N ARG A 70 -11.15 12.02 -12.39
CA ARG A 70 -11.10 13.50 -12.47
C ARG A 70 -10.21 14.14 -11.40
N LEU A 71 -9.81 13.39 -10.38
CA LEU A 71 -8.90 13.88 -9.35
C LEU A 71 -7.47 13.94 -9.92
N MET A 72 -7.03 15.13 -10.29
CA MET A 72 -5.63 15.40 -10.61
C MET A 72 -4.74 15.35 -9.35
N PRO A 73 -3.41 15.16 -9.48
CA PRO A 73 -2.48 15.36 -8.38
C PRO A 73 -2.54 16.78 -7.82
N CYS A 74 -2.41 16.94 -6.51
CA CYS A 74 -2.17 18.25 -5.89
C CYS A 74 -0.68 18.60 -5.83
N ASP A 75 0.18 17.59 -5.69
CA ASP A 75 1.63 17.70 -5.77
C ASP A 75 2.07 17.38 -7.21
N SER A 76 2.86 18.25 -7.87
CA SER A 76 3.49 17.85 -9.14
C SER A 76 4.65 16.87 -8.86
N PRO A 77 5.08 16.06 -9.85
CA PRO A 77 6.28 15.23 -9.69
C PRO A 77 7.59 16.03 -9.59
N ASP A 78 7.58 17.31 -9.98
CA ASP A 78 8.81 18.07 -10.29
C ASP A 78 9.22 19.05 -9.18
N ASP A 79 8.37 19.23 -8.16
CA ASP A 79 8.63 20.13 -7.01
C ASP A 79 9.71 19.59 -6.04
N ASN A 80 10.16 18.34 -6.18
CA ASN A 80 11.13 17.71 -5.28
C ASN A 80 12.60 18.06 -5.64
N LYS A 81 12.87 19.31 -6.01
CA LYS A 81 14.23 19.86 -6.16
C LYS A 81 14.68 20.48 -4.84
N GLY A 82 15.53 19.77 -4.10
CA GLY A 82 16.19 20.32 -2.90
C GLY A 82 15.74 19.71 -1.57
N ASP A 83 15.60 18.39 -1.49
CA ASP A 83 16.05 17.69 -0.28
C ASP A 83 17.57 17.49 -0.44
N GLU A 84 18.37 18.44 0.03
CA GLU A 84 19.84 18.26 0.08
C GLU A 84 20.16 17.18 1.13
N LEU A 85 20.82 16.10 0.68
CA LEU A 85 21.42 15.15 1.60
C LEU A 85 22.69 15.77 2.17
N ASP A 86 22.86 15.67 3.49
CA ASP A 86 24.00 16.22 4.23
C ASP A 86 25.24 15.34 3.98
N GLU A 87 25.85 15.47 2.80
CA GLU A 87 27.04 14.71 2.38
C GLU A 87 28.31 15.20 3.11
N ASN A 88 28.47 14.74 4.35
CA ASN A 88 29.72 14.84 5.11
C ASN A 88 30.26 13.44 5.46
N ASP A 89 30.91 12.77 4.50
CA ASP A 89 31.97 11.80 4.80
C ASP A 89 32.93 11.60 3.59
N ASP A 90 34.24 11.79 3.82
CA ASP A 90 35.27 11.77 2.77
C ASP A 90 35.73 10.35 2.42
N THR A 91 35.60 9.91 1.16
CA THR A 91 36.64 9.09 0.49
C THR A 91 36.52 9.14 -1.05
N PRO A 92 37.57 9.54 -1.80
CA PRO A 92 37.52 9.57 -3.27
C PRO A 92 37.98 8.27 -3.94
N LEU A 93 37.32 7.88 -5.03
CA LEU A 93 37.86 6.99 -6.06
C LEU A 93 37.51 7.49 -7.47
N SER A 94 38.43 7.32 -8.42
CA SER A 94 38.54 8.14 -9.63
C SER A 94 38.23 7.41 -10.94
N LEU A 95 37.65 8.15 -11.91
CA LEU A 95 37.98 8.13 -13.35
C LEU A 95 38.36 6.79 -14.03
N ILE A 96 37.44 6.20 -14.80
CA ILE A 96 37.58 5.80 -16.24
C ILE A 96 36.14 5.88 -16.81
N PHE A 97 35.77 6.61 -17.88
CA PHE A 97 36.25 6.54 -19.27
C PHE A 97 36.12 7.88 -20.03
N GLN A 98 37.11 8.15 -20.87
CA GLN A 98 36.93 8.83 -22.17
C GLN A 98 36.62 7.73 -23.22
N GLY A 99 35.92 7.96 -24.33
CA GLY A 99 35.62 9.23 -25.00
C GLY A 99 36.31 9.24 -26.36
N VAL A 100 35.74 8.52 -27.34
CA VAL A 100 36.25 8.45 -28.72
C VAL A 100 35.09 8.66 -29.70
N ASN A 101 35.27 9.65 -30.58
CA ASN A 101 34.46 9.93 -31.78
C ASN A 101 35.35 9.64 -33.01
N PRO A 102 34.83 9.36 -34.22
CA PRO A 102 34.66 10.46 -35.19
C PRO A 102 33.57 10.31 -36.29
N GLU A 103 33.20 11.46 -36.90
CA GLU A 103 32.92 11.74 -38.34
C GLU A 103 31.95 10.84 -39.16
N ASP A 104 31.04 11.32 -40.04
CA ASP A 104 30.63 12.67 -40.52
C ASP A 104 29.06 12.62 -40.74
N GLY A 105 28.30 13.50 -41.40
CA GLY A 105 28.67 14.59 -42.33
C GLY A 105 27.51 15.32 -43.04
N LYS A 106 27.66 15.51 -44.36
CA LYS A 106 27.03 16.57 -45.16
C LYS A 106 25.76 16.20 -45.95
N LEU A 107 24.74 17.05 -45.78
CA LEU A 107 23.93 17.75 -46.80
C LEU A 107 23.44 17.01 -48.06
N HIS A 108 22.11 17.06 -48.30
CA HIS A 108 21.57 17.73 -49.50
C HIS A 108 20.04 18.05 -49.38
N HIS A 109 19.64 19.16 -49.98
CA HIS A 109 18.26 19.54 -50.38
C HIS A 109 18.28 19.77 -51.92
N PRO A 110 17.15 19.78 -52.68
CA PRO A 110 16.03 20.72 -52.50
C PRO A 110 14.61 20.17 -52.89
N GLU A 111 13.60 21.07 -52.91
CA GLU A 111 12.46 21.27 -53.88
C GLU A 111 11.73 20.07 -54.56
N ALA A 112 10.44 20.15 -54.98
CA ALA A 112 9.29 21.08 -54.78
C ALA A 112 8.01 20.44 -55.42
N GLN A 113 6.96 21.24 -55.70
CA GLN A 113 5.65 20.91 -56.34
C GLN A 113 4.60 20.22 -55.45
N ASP A 114 3.29 20.28 -55.73
CA ASP A 114 2.39 21.37 -56.17
C ASP A 114 0.95 20.80 -56.15
N GLY A 115 -0.09 21.60 -55.94
CA GLY A 115 -1.47 21.07 -55.94
C GLY A 115 -2.60 22.06 -55.61
N GLU A 116 -3.29 22.55 -56.64
CA GLU A 116 -4.62 23.17 -56.53
C GLU A 116 -5.67 22.15 -55.97
N THR A 117 -6.87 22.49 -55.45
CA THR A 117 -7.91 23.33 -56.06
C THR A 117 -9.04 23.83 -55.13
N LYS A 118 -9.36 25.14 -55.30
CA LYS A 118 -10.70 25.74 -55.58
C LYS A 118 -11.91 25.52 -54.64
N HIS A 119 -12.27 26.63 -53.98
CA HIS A 119 -13.61 27.26 -53.90
C HIS A 119 -14.82 26.59 -53.19
N GLY A 120 -15.42 27.36 -52.25
CA GLY A 120 -16.82 27.23 -51.80
C GLY A 120 -17.36 28.53 -51.19
N LYS A 121 -18.42 29.12 -51.75
CA LYS A 121 -19.10 30.35 -51.26
C LYS A 121 -19.99 30.00 -50.03
N ALA A 122 -20.04 30.73 -48.92
CA ALA A 122 -20.25 32.16 -48.65
C ALA A 122 -21.73 32.62 -48.60
N LYS A 123 -22.23 32.84 -47.37
CA LYS A 123 -23.33 33.73 -46.91
C LYS A 123 -22.99 34.01 -45.42
N VAL A 124 -22.77 35.22 -44.91
CA VAL A 124 -23.49 36.51 -45.01
C VAL A 124 -24.82 36.49 -44.24
N GLY A 125 -24.88 37.27 -43.16
CA GLY A 125 -25.97 37.35 -42.19
C GLY A 125 -25.64 38.33 -41.05
N GLU A 126 -25.78 39.62 -41.33
CA GLU A 126 -25.75 40.74 -40.36
C GLU A 126 -26.89 40.60 -39.31
N THR A 127 -26.84 41.12 -38.07
CA THR A 127 -25.84 41.88 -37.29
C THR A 127 -25.99 41.51 -35.76
N ARG A 128 -25.87 42.28 -34.65
CA ARG A 128 -25.75 43.73 -34.35
C ARG A 128 -25.25 44.01 -32.90
N ASP A 129 -25.05 45.30 -32.61
CA ASP A 129 -24.71 46.03 -31.36
C ASP A 129 -25.34 45.48 -30.04
N SER A 130 -24.82 45.75 -28.82
CA SER A 130 -24.15 46.97 -28.35
C SER A 130 -23.36 46.82 -27.01
N GLU A 131 -22.42 47.77 -26.78
CA GLU A 131 -21.94 48.35 -25.50
C GLU A 131 -21.30 47.50 -24.37
N THR A 132 -19.95 47.52 -24.36
CA THR A 132 -19.03 47.92 -23.26
C THR A 132 -19.43 47.76 -21.77
N LYS A 133 -18.51 47.19 -20.97
CA LYS A 133 -17.74 47.97 -19.95
C LYS A 133 -16.52 47.28 -19.31
N ASP A 134 -15.54 48.11 -18.95
CA ASP A 134 -14.61 48.03 -17.81
C ASP A 134 -13.81 46.73 -17.56
N GLY A 135 -12.80 46.49 -18.42
CA GLY A 135 -11.73 45.52 -18.14
C GLY A 135 -10.71 46.03 -17.12
N LYS A 136 -10.57 45.35 -15.98
CA LYS A 136 -9.51 45.58 -14.98
C LYS A 136 -8.37 44.58 -15.25
N PRO A 137 -7.09 44.99 -15.30
CA PRO A 137 -5.99 44.07 -15.60
C PRO A 137 -5.86 43.04 -14.47
N SER A 138 -5.91 41.76 -14.83
CA SER A 138 -5.70 40.64 -13.90
C SER A 138 -4.21 40.40 -13.69
N ASP A 139 -3.79 40.33 -12.42
CA ASP A 139 -2.41 40.06 -12.04
C ASP A 139 -2.01 38.63 -12.46
N PRO A 140 -0.99 38.44 -13.31
CA PRO A 140 -0.56 37.12 -13.77
C PRO A 140 0.00 36.23 -12.64
N ASN A 141 0.40 36.80 -11.49
CA ASN A 141 0.91 36.03 -10.34
C ASN A 141 -0.19 35.34 -9.51
N SER A 142 -1.47 35.62 -9.79
CA SER A 142 -2.60 35.09 -9.00
C SER A 142 -2.79 33.55 -9.09
N LYS A 143 -2.02 32.82 -9.91
CA LYS A 143 -2.23 31.38 -10.10
C LYS A 143 -1.73 30.50 -8.93
N ASN A 144 -0.80 30.98 -8.12
CA ASN A 144 -0.24 30.20 -7.00
C ASN A 144 -1.10 30.21 -5.72
N SER A 145 -2.18 31.00 -5.65
CA SER A 145 -3.08 30.99 -4.47
C SER A 145 -3.95 29.74 -4.37
N ASN A 146 -4.21 29.05 -5.49
CA ASN A 146 -5.19 27.95 -5.54
C ASN A 146 -4.69 26.65 -4.88
N LEU A 147 -3.39 26.54 -4.57
CA LEU A 147 -2.83 25.46 -3.76
C LEU A 147 -3.15 25.60 -2.26
N ARG A 148 -3.51 26.79 -1.78
CA ARG A 148 -3.37 27.12 -0.35
C ARG A 148 -4.48 26.58 0.57
N THR A 149 -5.65 26.24 0.03
CA THR A 149 -6.74 25.59 0.78
C THR A 149 -7.58 24.69 -0.13
N ARG A 150 -7.07 23.49 -0.45
CA ARG A 150 -7.99 22.39 -0.80
C ARG A 150 -8.74 22.00 0.47
N GLN A 151 -10.04 22.28 0.52
CA GLN A 151 -10.90 21.87 1.63
C GLN A 151 -10.91 20.33 1.73
N ILE A 152 -10.56 19.79 2.89
CA ILE A 152 -10.66 18.37 3.20
C ILE A 152 -11.93 18.21 4.02
N SER A 153 -13.02 17.76 3.38
CA SER A 153 -14.34 17.70 4.00
C SER A 153 -14.54 16.40 4.79
N PRO A 154 -15.61 16.28 5.61
CA PRO A 154 -15.94 15.03 6.28
C PRO A 154 -16.47 13.97 5.31
N ASP A 155 -16.91 14.36 4.11
CA ASP A 155 -17.49 13.44 3.12
C ASP A 155 -16.42 12.76 2.27
N ASP A 156 -15.29 13.45 2.00
CA ASP A 156 -14.11 12.82 1.39
C ASP A 156 -13.65 11.60 2.20
N PHE A 157 -13.69 11.69 3.54
CA PHE A 157 -13.38 10.58 4.46
C PHE A 157 -14.45 9.47 4.52
N LYS A 158 -15.71 9.73 4.14
CA LYS A 158 -16.78 8.72 4.12
C LYS A 158 -16.79 7.92 2.82
N ILE A 159 -16.48 8.58 1.69
CA ILE A 159 -16.41 7.97 0.36
C ILE A 159 -15.00 8.22 -0.22
N PRO A 160 -13.94 7.66 0.41
CA PRO A 160 -12.56 7.97 0.03
C PRO A 160 -12.23 7.43 -1.36
N ARG A 161 -11.89 8.35 -2.28
CA ARG A 161 -11.58 8.04 -3.69
C ARG A 161 -10.10 8.17 -3.98
N LEU A 162 -9.52 7.15 -4.59
CA LEU A 162 -8.14 7.21 -5.08
C LEU A 162 -8.09 7.89 -6.46
N ARG A 163 -7.17 8.84 -6.60
CA ARG A 163 -6.86 9.49 -7.87
C ARG A 163 -6.17 8.55 -8.86
N ARG A 164 -6.31 8.85 -10.15
CA ARG A 164 -5.55 8.20 -11.22
C ARG A 164 -4.05 8.50 -11.10
N CYS A 165 -3.21 7.55 -11.53
CA CYS A 165 -1.77 7.70 -11.58
C CYS A 165 -1.38 8.71 -12.67
N PRO A 166 -0.48 9.69 -12.39
CA PRO A 166 -0.07 10.70 -13.36
C PRO A 166 1.02 10.24 -14.34
N PHE A 167 1.62 9.05 -14.15
CA PHE A 167 2.66 8.55 -15.05
C PHE A 167 2.04 7.97 -16.32
N ASP A 168 2.63 8.29 -17.48
CA ASP A 168 2.22 7.65 -18.74
C ASP A 168 2.58 6.16 -18.72
N ILE A 169 1.55 5.32 -18.65
CA ILE A 169 1.69 3.86 -18.63
C ILE A 169 2.44 3.35 -19.86
N ASN A 170 2.43 4.04 -21.00
CA ASN A 170 3.16 3.62 -22.21
C ASN A 170 4.69 3.72 -22.05
N THR A 171 5.17 4.59 -21.15
CA THR A 171 6.60 4.67 -20.78
C THR A 171 7.02 3.64 -19.73
N MET A 172 6.08 2.84 -19.22
CA MET A 172 6.36 1.86 -18.16
C MET A 172 7.16 0.67 -18.70
N THR A 173 8.24 0.29 -18.02
CA THR A 173 8.99 -0.94 -18.28
C THR A 173 9.06 -1.79 -17.02
N ILE A 174 8.78 -3.10 -17.12
CA ILE A 174 8.92 -4.02 -16.00
C ILE A 174 10.37 -4.46 -15.88
N ILE A 175 11.01 -4.14 -14.75
CA ILE A 175 12.46 -4.33 -14.55
C ILE A 175 12.80 -5.49 -13.61
N GLY A 176 11.80 -6.11 -12.98
CA GLY A 176 11.99 -7.36 -12.23
C GLY A 176 11.00 -7.65 -11.11
N PRO A 177 11.14 -8.82 -10.46
CA PRO A 177 10.50 -9.13 -9.18
C PRO A 177 10.84 -8.09 -8.08
N VAL A 178 9.94 -7.92 -7.12
CA VAL A 178 10.13 -7.05 -5.95
C VAL A 178 11.19 -7.64 -5.00
N HIS A 179 11.19 -8.97 -4.81
CA HIS A 179 12.16 -9.69 -3.98
C HIS A 179 13.07 -10.64 -4.82
N PRO A 180 14.10 -10.13 -5.52
CA PRO A 180 14.68 -10.83 -6.68
C PRO A 180 15.46 -12.14 -6.43
N HIS A 181 16.03 -12.38 -5.23
CA HIS A 181 17.06 -13.44 -5.09
C HIS A 181 16.97 -14.42 -3.92
N LYS A 182 16.18 -14.20 -2.87
CA LYS A 182 16.36 -14.95 -1.59
C LYS A 182 15.81 -16.39 -1.54
N TYR A 183 14.93 -16.82 -2.44
CA TYR A 183 14.24 -18.12 -2.32
C TYR A 183 14.16 -18.98 -3.60
N ARG A 184 14.93 -18.66 -4.65
CA ARG A 184 15.05 -19.56 -5.82
C ARG A 184 16.00 -20.74 -5.62
N GLN A 185 16.79 -20.76 -4.55
CA GLN A 185 17.68 -21.89 -4.26
C GLN A 185 16.92 -23.08 -3.65
N VAL A 186 16.64 -24.05 -4.52
CA VAL A 186 16.63 -25.49 -4.22
C VAL A 186 15.85 -25.92 -2.96
N VAL A 187 14.52 -25.80 -3.01
CA VAL A 187 13.66 -26.81 -2.37
C VAL A 187 13.29 -27.82 -3.45
N HIS A 188 13.91 -29.00 -3.43
CA HIS A 188 13.73 -30.04 -4.46
C HIS A 188 12.40 -30.82 -4.34
N TYR A 189 11.43 -30.26 -3.62
CA TYR A 189 10.05 -30.69 -3.55
C TYR A 189 9.14 -29.45 -3.60
N PRO A 190 8.07 -29.45 -4.41
CA PRO A 190 7.04 -28.44 -4.32
C PRO A 190 6.21 -28.67 -3.04
N SER A 191 6.70 -28.14 -1.93
CA SER A 191 5.84 -27.81 -0.80
C SER A 191 4.74 -26.89 -1.34
N LYS A 192 3.47 -27.30 -1.20
CA LYS A 192 2.32 -26.52 -1.70
C LYS A 192 2.15 -25.15 -1.02
N ASN A 193 2.99 -24.84 -0.02
CA ASN A 193 2.81 -23.75 0.93
C ASN A 193 3.97 -22.74 0.92
N THR A 194 4.86 -22.75 -0.08
CA THR A 194 5.79 -21.62 -0.33
C THR A 194 5.19 -20.68 -1.38
N PRO A 195 4.47 -19.62 -0.97
CA PRO A 195 3.89 -18.68 -1.93
C PRO A 195 4.97 -17.88 -2.67
N ASP A 196 4.72 -17.56 -3.94
CA ASP A 196 5.52 -16.58 -4.67
C ASP A 196 5.53 -15.26 -3.87
N ILE A 197 6.72 -14.76 -3.52
CA ILE A 197 6.88 -13.76 -2.45
C ILE A 197 6.35 -12.37 -2.86
N ASP A 198 6.35 -12.11 -4.17
CA ASP A 198 5.75 -10.92 -4.79
C ASP A 198 4.23 -11.04 -4.97
N GLY A 199 3.68 -12.25 -4.77
CA GLY A 199 2.26 -12.58 -4.85
C GLY A 199 1.58 -12.69 -3.48
N GLY A 200 0.28 -12.42 -3.47
CA GLY A 200 -0.55 -12.52 -2.27
C GLY A 200 -1.99 -12.86 -2.57
N PHE A 201 -2.83 -12.80 -1.54
CA PHE A 201 -4.26 -13.03 -1.68
C PHE A 201 -4.94 -12.00 -2.59
N ASP A 202 -4.40 -10.78 -2.62
CA ASP A 202 -4.98 -9.61 -3.29
C ASP A 202 -4.56 -9.47 -4.75
N GLY A 203 -3.32 -9.84 -5.06
CA GLY A 203 -2.68 -9.53 -6.34
C GLY A 203 -1.22 -9.99 -6.43
N TYR A 204 -0.50 -9.43 -7.40
CA TYR A 204 0.94 -9.63 -7.61
C TYR A 204 1.65 -8.28 -7.81
N ASN A 205 2.95 -8.23 -7.49
CA ASN A 205 3.75 -7.02 -7.52
C ASN A 205 4.99 -7.17 -8.42
N TRP A 206 5.32 -6.16 -9.22
CA TRP A 206 6.60 -6.10 -9.95
C TRP A 206 7.27 -4.74 -9.77
N LYS A 207 8.60 -4.69 -9.86
CA LYS A 207 9.36 -3.44 -9.98
C LYS A 207 9.20 -2.90 -11.40
N VAL A 208 8.94 -1.60 -11.51
CA VAL A 208 8.79 -0.91 -12.80
C VAL A 208 9.54 0.42 -12.81
N CYS A 209 9.96 0.88 -14.00
CA CYS A 209 10.37 2.26 -14.25
C CYS A 209 9.38 2.93 -15.20
N PHE A 210 9.38 4.26 -15.27
CA PHE A 210 8.61 5.07 -16.22
C PHE A 210 9.59 6.01 -16.93
N GLY A 211 10.08 5.57 -18.09
CA GLY A 211 11.29 6.15 -18.69
C GLY A 211 12.52 5.88 -17.81
N ASP A 212 13.30 6.94 -17.55
CA ASP A 212 14.46 6.95 -16.67
C ASP A 212 14.11 6.93 -15.16
N ARG A 213 12.87 7.28 -14.79
CA ARG A 213 12.45 7.37 -13.38
C ARG A 213 12.08 6.00 -12.80
N GLY A 214 12.67 5.66 -11.66
CA GLY A 214 12.34 4.48 -10.88
C GLY A 214 13.40 4.17 -9.81
N PRO A 215 13.32 3.01 -9.13
CA PRO A 215 12.26 2.00 -9.25
C PRO A 215 10.95 2.38 -8.54
N PHE A 216 9.83 2.00 -9.14
CA PHE A 216 8.50 1.97 -8.56
C PHE A 216 8.02 0.52 -8.44
N VAL A 217 6.81 0.32 -7.92
CA VAL A 217 6.12 -0.98 -7.92
C VAL A 217 4.73 -0.87 -8.53
N LEU A 218 4.43 -1.80 -9.43
CA LEU A 218 3.11 -2.06 -9.99
C LEU A 218 2.46 -3.19 -9.20
N LYS A 219 1.37 -2.92 -8.45
CA LYS A 219 0.51 -3.95 -7.81
C LYS A 219 -0.73 -4.19 -8.68
N VAL A 220 -0.86 -5.38 -9.25
CA VAL A 220 -2.01 -5.81 -10.09
C VAL A 220 -2.90 -6.74 -9.28
N PHE A 221 -4.21 -6.49 -9.27
CA PHE A 221 -5.18 -7.20 -8.42
C PHE A 221 -5.84 -8.36 -9.14
N TRP A 222 -6.05 -9.48 -8.45
CA TRP A 222 -6.67 -10.67 -9.08
C TRP A 222 -8.14 -10.46 -9.45
N ASP A 223 -8.90 -9.83 -8.55
CA ASP A 223 -10.32 -9.59 -8.73
C ASP A 223 -10.54 -8.15 -9.22
N GLN A 224 -11.23 -8.00 -10.35
CA GLN A 224 -11.51 -6.71 -10.98
C GLN A 224 -12.94 -6.21 -10.72
N GLU A 225 -13.76 -7.03 -10.06
CA GLU A 225 -15.13 -6.74 -9.66
C GLU A 225 -15.32 -7.15 -8.20
N PRO A 226 -16.23 -6.51 -7.44
CA PRO A 226 -16.59 -6.96 -6.09
C PRO A 226 -17.09 -8.42 -6.12
N PRO A 227 -16.71 -9.25 -5.14
CA PRO A 227 -17.11 -10.66 -5.14
C PRO A 227 -18.56 -10.84 -4.68
N GLU A 228 -19.29 -11.73 -5.35
CA GLU A 228 -20.58 -12.23 -4.88
C GLU A 228 -20.43 -13.57 -4.13
N PRO A 229 -21.08 -13.77 -2.97
CA PRO A 229 -21.76 -12.75 -2.17
C PRO A 229 -20.76 -11.76 -1.53
N TRP A 230 -21.20 -10.53 -1.28
CA TRP A 230 -20.36 -9.43 -0.79
C TRP A 230 -19.44 -9.79 0.41
N TYR A 231 -18.14 -9.91 0.13
CA TYR A 231 -17.06 -10.08 1.12
C TYR A 231 -15.86 -9.16 0.82
N TYR A 232 -14.73 -9.40 1.50
CA TYR A 232 -13.45 -8.72 1.28
C TYR A 232 -13.12 -8.55 -0.21
N TYR A 233 -13.01 -7.30 -0.65
CA TYR A 233 -12.55 -6.92 -1.99
C TYR A 233 -11.25 -6.12 -1.86
N ALA A 234 -10.15 -6.69 -2.34
CA ALA A 234 -8.79 -6.18 -2.15
C ALA A 234 -8.60 -4.77 -2.74
N LEU A 235 -8.93 -4.62 -4.03
CA LEU A 235 -8.73 -3.38 -4.78
C LEU A 235 -9.46 -2.19 -4.13
N GLN A 236 -10.72 -2.37 -3.74
CA GLN A 236 -11.49 -1.34 -3.02
C GLN A 236 -10.84 -0.99 -1.68
N ARG A 237 -10.56 -1.99 -0.83
CA ARG A 237 -9.95 -1.79 0.49
C ARG A 237 -8.66 -0.98 0.40
N GLU A 238 -7.78 -1.37 -0.51
CA GLU A 238 -6.47 -0.76 -0.63
C GLU A 238 -6.58 0.68 -1.16
N CYS A 239 -7.42 0.92 -2.18
CA CYS A 239 -7.69 2.26 -2.68
C CYS A 239 -8.29 3.19 -1.61
N GLN A 240 -9.27 2.71 -0.84
CA GLN A 240 -9.91 3.47 0.24
C GLN A 240 -8.91 3.81 1.35
N ASN A 241 -8.14 2.82 1.84
CA ASN A 241 -7.13 3.04 2.87
C ASN A 241 -6.04 4.02 2.40
N VAL A 242 -5.54 3.88 1.18
CA VAL A 242 -4.57 4.82 0.59
C VAL A 242 -5.14 6.24 0.52
N ALA A 243 -6.37 6.40 0.03
CA ALA A 243 -7.01 7.72 -0.08
C ALA A 243 -7.21 8.37 1.30
N VAL A 244 -7.68 7.63 2.31
CA VAL A 244 -7.78 8.14 3.69
C VAL A 244 -6.42 8.57 4.23
N LEU A 245 -5.37 7.75 4.07
CA LEU A 245 -4.02 8.08 4.53
C LEU A 245 -3.44 9.31 3.81
N GLN A 246 -3.71 9.48 2.52
CA GLN A 246 -3.29 10.67 1.76
C GLN A 246 -4.02 11.94 2.24
N MET A 247 -5.29 11.85 2.61
CA MET A 247 -6.02 12.98 3.19
C MET A 247 -5.56 13.32 4.60
N MET A 248 -5.20 12.33 5.43
CA MET A 248 -4.56 12.56 6.73
C MET A 248 -3.20 13.24 6.57
N GLN A 249 -2.38 12.78 5.62
CA GLN A 249 -1.08 13.40 5.32
C GLN A 249 -1.24 14.83 4.78
N ALA A 250 -2.25 15.10 3.95
CA ALA A 250 -2.58 16.44 3.50
C ALA A 250 -3.07 17.34 4.65
N ALA A 251 -3.88 16.82 5.58
CA ALA A 251 -4.33 17.57 6.74
C ALA A 251 -3.16 18.03 7.63
N PHE A 252 -2.13 17.19 7.81
CA PHE A 252 -0.89 17.59 8.52
C PHE A 252 -0.03 18.63 7.77
N ARG A 253 -0.23 18.83 6.47
CA ARG A 253 0.44 19.88 5.68
C ARG A 253 -0.34 21.20 5.63
N LEU A 254 -1.63 21.20 6.00
CA LEU A 254 -2.42 22.43 6.14
C LEU A 254 -2.01 23.19 7.41
N THR A 255 -2.02 24.52 7.31
CA THR A 255 -1.64 25.45 8.38
C THR A 255 -2.47 25.31 9.66
N ASP A 256 -1.91 25.84 10.77
CA ASP A 256 -2.51 25.77 12.10
C ASP A 256 -3.82 26.56 12.25
N ASP A 257 -4.12 27.48 11.33
CA ASP A 257 -5.36 28.28 11.28
C ASP A 257 -6.63 27.43 11.12
N VAL A 258 -6.49 26.22 10.58
CA VAL A 258 -7.58 25.23 10.50
C VAL A 258 -7.86 24.55 11.86
N GLY A 259 -6.94 24.65 12.83
CA GLY A 259 -7.04 24.03 14.16
C GLY A 259 -6.38 22.64 14.28
N PRO A 260 -6.35 22.03 15.48
CA PRO A 260 -5.63 20.78 15.72
C PRO A 260 -6.45 19.52 15.40
N VAL A 261 -5.74 18.45 15.01
CA VAL A 261 -6.31 17.09 14.90
C VAL A 261 -6.38 16.49 16.31
N ILE A 262 -7.58 16.45 16.89
CA ILE A 262 -7.84 15.87 18.21
C ILE A 262 -8.64 14.58 18.05
N VAL A 263 -8.12 13.48 18.59
CA VAL A 263 -8.75 12.15 18.58
C VAL A 263 -9.02 11.64 19.98
N GLN A 264 -9.94 10.69 20.13
CA GLN A 264 -10.07 9.89 21.35
C GLN A 264 -9.19 8.64 21.21
N PRO A 265 -8.06 8.52 21.94
CA PRO A 265 -7.15 7.38 21.79
C PRO A 265 -7.83 6.06 22.17
N HIS A 266 -7.35 4.96 21.61
CA HIS A 266 -7.86 3.61 21.86
C HIS A 266 -9.38 3.41 21.55
N PRO A 267 -9.89 3.81 20.36
CA PRO A 267 -11.32 3.70 20.02
C PRO A 267 -11.88 2.29 20.29
N SER A 268 -12.95 2.24 21.09
CA SER A 268 -13.56 1.00 21.59
C SER A 268 -14.85 0.59 20.84
N THR A 269 -15.41 1.52 20.06
CA THR A 269 -16.56 1.38 19.17
C THR A 269 -16.25 1.96 17.79
N TRP A 270 -17.08 1.60 16.81
CA TRP A 270 -16.98 2.11 15.44
C TRP A 270 -17.23 3.62 15.36
N ASP A 271 -18.20 4.16 16.10
CA ASP A 271 -18.53 5.58 16.07
C ASP A 271 -17.36 6.46 16.57
N VAL A 272 -16.61 6.00 17.57
CA VAL A 272 -15.41 6.72 18.05
C VAL A 272 -14.28 6.64 17.00
N ALA A 273 -14.08 5.48 16.37
CA ALA A 273 -13.10 5.34 15.29
C ALA A 273 -13.43 6.20 14.06
N LEU A 274 -14.71 6.29 13.69
CA LEU A 274 -15.18 7.17 12.62
C LEU A 274 -14.96 8.64 13.00
N ASN A 275 -15.33 9.07 14.21
CA ASN A 275 -15.07 10.44 14.66
C ASN A 275 -13.57 10.78 14.68
N ASN A 276 -12.69 9.85 15.06
CA ASN A 276 -11.25 10.04 14.98
C ASN A 276 -10.76 10.19 13.52
N MET A 277 -11.28 9.38 12.60
CA MET A 277 -10.95 9.48 11.17
C MET A 277 -11.45 10.80 10.57
N LEU A 278 -12.64 11.25 10.98
CA LEU A 278 -13.20 12.54 10.57
C LEU A 278 -12.47 13.73 11.21
N ALA A 279 -11.74 13.56 12.33
CA ALA A 279 -11.03 14.64 13.03
C ALA A 279 -9.92 15.32 12.21
N PHE A 280 -9.55 14.73 11.07
CA PHE A 280 -8.60 15.30 10.09
C PHE A 280 -9.26 16.27 9.09
N SER A 281 -10.60 16.25 8.94
CA SER A 281 -11.32 17.22 8.11
C SER A 281 -11.34 18.62 8.73
N ASN A 282 -11.35 19.64 7.87
CA ASN A 282 -11.23 21.04 8.28
C ASN A 282 -12.33 21.45 9.26
N GLU A 283 -13.56 20.99 9.02
CA GLU A 283 -14.75 21.28 9.81
C GLU A 283 -14.74 20.58 11.17
N HIS A 284 -13.94 19.52 11.35
CA HIS A 284 -13.71 18.92 12.68
C HIS A 284 -12.56 19.62 13.40
N ARG A 285 -11.45 19.92 12.72
CA ARG A 285 -10.33 20.68 13.28
C ARG A 285 -10.75 22.07 13.80
N GLN A 286 -11.60 22.77 13.05
CA GLN A 286 -12.17 24.06 13.45
C GLN A 286 -13.07 23.94 14.69
N ARG A 287 -13.94 22.91 14.75
CA ARG A 287 -14.75 22.64 15.94
C ARG A 287 -13.91 22.23 17.15
N ASN A 288 -12.82 21.48 16.95
CA ASN A 288 -11.87 21.15 18.02
C ASN A 288 -11.19 22.43 18.55
N ALA A 289 -10.74 23.34 17.69
CA ALA A 289 -10.17 24.62 18.10
C ALA A 289 -11.17 25.48 18.89
N GLN A 290 -12.42 25.57 18.43
CA GLN A 290 -13.50 26.26 19.14
C GLN A 290 -13.79 25.63 20.51
N ALA A 291 -13.79 24.30 20.60
CA ALA A 291 -14.02 23.59 21.86
C ALA A 291 -12.87 23.79 22.86
N ILE A 292 -11.60 23.72 22.42
CA ILE A 292 -10.42 24.00 23.26
C ILE A 292 -10.44 25.45 23.77
N ALA A 293 -10.85 26.40 22.92
CA ALA A 293 -10.95 27.81 23.30
C ALA A 293 -12.11 28.11 24.27
N ALA A 294 -13.15 27.27 24.30
CA ALA A 294 -14.29 27.39 25.20
C ALA A 294 -14.09 26.64 26.53
N ASP A 295 -13.40 25.49 26.50
CA ASP A 295 -13.14 24.64 27.66
C ASP A 295 -11.79 23.90 27.54
N ALA A 296 -10.87 24.17 28.47
CA ALA A 296 -9.59 23.48 28.54
C ALA A 296 -9.74 21.98 28.88
N ALA A 297 -10.79 21.60 29.62
CA ALA A 297 -11.11 20.22 29.94
C ALA A 297 -11.67 19.43 28.72
N PHE A 298 -11.90 20.07 27.57
CA PHE A 298 -12.19 19.37 26.32
C PHE A 298 -11.09 18.36 25.94
N LEU A 299 -9.85 18.60 26.36
CA LEU A 299 -8.73 17.69 26.11
C LEU A 299 -8.67 16.50 27.08
N ASP A 300 -9.49 16.46 28.13
CA ASP A 300 -9.55 15.33 29.06
C ASP A 300 -9.92 14.04 28.32
N HIS A 301 -9.08 13.02 28.49
CA HIS A 301 -9.15 11.74 27.80
C HIS A 301 -9.06 11.80 26.26
N LYS A 302 -8.65 12.93 25.67
CA LYS A 302 -8.33 13.06 24.24
C LYS A 302 -6.81 13.09 24.02
N ARG A 303 -6.41 13.05 22.75
CA ARG A 303 -5.02 13.16 22.29
C ARG A 303 -4.96 14.07 21.07
N GLN A 304 -4.10 15.08 21.09
CA GLN A 304 -3.70 15.75 19.85
C GLN A 304 -2.75 14.84 19.07
N LEU A 305 -3.03 14.63 17.78
CA LEU A 305 -2.05 14.05 16.86
C LEU A 305 -1.27 15.19 16.22
N THR A 306 0.06 15.11 16.32
CA THR A 306 1.02 16.09 15.81
C THR A 306 1.98 15.51 14.76
N TRP A 307 1.87 14.21 14.47
CA TRP A 307 2.74 13.47 13.58
C TRP A 307 1.98 12.33 12.89
N MET A 308 2.58 11.76 11.84
CA MET A 308 2.07 10.61 11.10
C MET A 308 3.23 9.66 10.72
N PRO A 309 3.06 8.33 10.82
CA PRO A 309 4.06 7.38 10.33
C PRO A 309 4.32 7.55 8.83
N ARG A 310 5.55 7.23 8.42
CA ARG A 310 5.97 7.24 7.01
C ARG A 310 5.15 6.22 6.21
N ILE A 311 4.06 6.68 5.59
CA ILE A 311 3.30 5.87 4.64
C ILE A 311 4.06 5.76 3.31
N ARG A 312 4.01 4.59 2.71
CA ARG A 312 4.51 4.35 1.34
C ARG A 312 3.74 5.20 0.33
N ARG A 313 4.42 6.03 -0.47
CA ARG A 313 3.77 6.93 -1.44
C ARG A 313 3.09 6.11 -2.54
N CYS A 314 1.76 6.17 -2.60
CA CYS A 314 0.98 5.72 -3.76
C CYS A 314 0.85 6.88 -4.75
N TYR A 315 1.17 6.62 -6.02
CA TYR A 315 1.08 7.61 -7.10
C TYR A 315 -0.32 7.69 -7.71
N GLY A 316 -1.07 6.58 -7.67
CA GLY A 316 -2.48 6.49 -8.05
C GLY A 316 -2.80 5.14 -8.72
N TRP A 317 -4.03 5.00 -9.21
CA TRP A 317 -4.47 3.81 -9.96
C TRP A 317 -4.27 3.96 -11.47
N THR A 318 -4.09 2.86 -12.18
CA THR A 318 -3.99 2.80 -13.64
C THR A 318 -4.68 1.54 -14.18
N ARG A 319 -4.82 1.43 -15.50
CA ARG A 319 -5.30 0.21 -16.19
C ARG A 319 -4.19 -0.39 -17.05
N ILE A 320 -4.05 -1.70 -17.02
CA ILE A 320 -3.08 -2.48 -17.80
C ILE A 320 -3.74 -3.75 -18.34
N THR A 321 -3.49 -4.12 -19.59
CA THR A 321 -4.09 -5.34 -20.18
C THR A 321 -3.25 -6.58 -19.86
N GLY A 322 -3.91 -7.72 -19.67
CA GLY A 322 -3.22 -9.00 -19.50
C GLY A 322 -2.34 -9.34 -20.71
N THR A 323 -2.79 -9.01 -21.93
CA THR A 323 -2.04 -9.16 -23.18
C THR A 323 -0.75 -8.34 -23.20
N ARG A 324 -0.70 -7.22 -22.47
CA ARG A 324 0.53 -6.44 -22.30
C ARG A 324 1.47 -7.11 -21.29
N LEU A 325 0.96 -7.46 -20.12
CA LEU A 325 1.73 -8.18 -19.08
C LEU A 325 2.31 -9.49 -19.63
N ASP A 326 1.54 -10.26 -20.39
CA ASP A 326 1.95 -11.51 -21.04
C ASP A 326 3.05 -11.37 -22.10
N LYS A 327 3.24 -10.16 -22.65
CA LYS A 327 4.30 -9.85 -23.63
C LYS A 327 5.53 -9.21 -23.00
N GLU A 328 5.35 -8.46 -21.92
CA GLU A 328 6.42 -7.69 -21.26
C GLU A 328 7.05 -8.42 -20.06
N LEU A 329 6.38 -9.44 -19.50
CA LEU A 329 6.96 -10.30 -18.48
C LEU A 329 7.78 -11.42 -19.12
N PRO A 330 9.06 -11.60 -18.73
CA PRO A 330 9.78 -12.86 -18.92
C PRO A 330 8.97 -14.02 -18.31
N PRO A 331 8.91 -15.21 -18.92
CA PRO A 331 8.10 -16.34 -18.43
C PRO A 331 8.36 -16.73 -16.97
N GLU A 332 9.57 -16.48 -16.46
CA GLU A 332 9.94 -16.71 -15.08
C GLU A 332 9.48 -15.63 -14.09
N TRP A 333 8.91 -14.50 -14.55
CA TRP A 333 8.25 -13.47 -13.72
C TRP A 333 6.73 -13.48 -13.88
N HIS A 334 6.17 -14.38 -14.71
CA HIS A 334 4.73 -14.63 -14.72
C HIS A 334 4.26 -15.15 -13.35
N PRO A 335 3.07 -14.74 -12.90
CA PRO A 335 2.51 -15.26 -11.66
C PRO A 335 2.01 -16.69 -11.89
N ARG A 336 2.24 -17.57 -10.93
CA ARG A 336 1.66 -18.92 -10.97
C ARG A 336 0.16 -18.84 -10.68
N PRO A 337 -0.70 -19.63 -11.35
CA PRO A 337 -2.10 -19.76 -10.97
C PRO A 337 -2.24 -20.22 -9.51
N VAL A 338 -3.00 -19.50 -8.68
CA VAL A 338 -3.21 -19.82 -7.26
C VAL A 338 -4.69 -20.05 -6.98
N THR A 339 -5.02 -21.20 -6.40
CA THR A 339 -6.39 -21.45 -5.89
C THR A 339 -6.54 -20.86 -4.48
N LEU A 340 -7.37 -19.84 -4.34
CA LEU A 340 -7.61 -19.11 -3.10
C LEU A 340 -9.12 -19.05 -2.82
N ASN A 341 -9.54 -19.47 -1.63
CA ASN A 341 -10.97 -19.61 -1.26
C ASN A 341 -11.80 -20.36 -2.33
N HIS A 342 -11.24 -21.44 -2.89
CA HIS A 342 -11.80 -22.23 -4.00
C HIS A 342 -11.91 -21.52 -5.36
N LYS A 343 -11.57 -20.23 -5.48
CA LYS A 343 -11.44 -19.52 -6.76
C LYS A 343 -10.02 -19.71 -7.32
N LEU A 344 -9.88 -20.14 -8.57
CA LEU A 344 -8.61 -20.04 -9.29
C LEU A 344 -8.37 -18.57 -9.66
N ARG A 345 -7.18 -18.06 -9.35
CA ARG A 345 -6.73 -16.71 -9.71
C ARG A 345 -5.45 -16.83 -10.53
N GLU A 346 -5.45 -16.23 -11.72
CA GLU A 346 -4.35 -16.26 -12.68
C GLU A 346 -4.38 -15.01 -13.57
N LEU A 347 -3.33 -14.80 -14.36
CA LEU A 347 -3.26 -13.69 -15.30
C LEU A 347 -3.92 -14.07 -16.64
N GLN A 348 -5.07 -13.49 -16.91
CA GLN A 348 -5.87 -13.70 -18.13
C GLN A 348 -5.51 -12.66 -19.18
N ARG A 349 -5.21 -13.08 -20.42
CA ARG A 349 -4.66 -12.22 -21.48
C ARG A 349 -5.66 -11.19 -22.00
N ASP A 350 -6.92 -11.54 -22.02
CA ASP A 350 -8.06 -10.76 -22.51
C ASP A 350 -8.59 -9.76 -21.47
N LEU A 351 -8.34 -9.99 -20.18
CA LEU A 351 -8.78 -9.10 -19.12
C LEU A 351 -7.96 -7.79 -19.04
N THR A 352 -8.64 -6.68 -18.75
CA THR A 352 -8.00 -5.42 -18.37
C THR A 352 -8.01 -5.28 -16.85
N TYR A 353 -6.82 -5.14 -16.28
CA TYR A 353 -6.60 -5.06 -14.85
C TYR A 353 -6.45 -3.60 -14.39
N THR A 354 -7.12 -3.26 -13.30
CA THR A 354 -6.78 -2.12 -12.46
C THR A 354 -5.56 -2.46 -11.63
N ALA A 355 -4.60 -1.54 -11.58
CA ALA A 355 -3.35 -1.68 -10.85
C ALA A 355 -3.01 -0.39 -10.10
N LEU A 356 -2.27 -0.50 -9.00
CA LEU A 356 -1.76 0.65 -8.24
C LEU A 356 -0.26 0.82 -8.46
N ILE A 357 0.16 2.08 -8.64
CA ILE A 357 1.59 2.44 -8.69
C ILE A 357 2.02 2.98 -7.33
N TYR A 358 3.09 2.40 -6.80
CA TYR A 358 3.68 2.75 -5.52
C TYR A 358 5.17 3.05 -5.62
N GLU A 359 5.68 3.78 -4.64
CA GLU A 359 7.09 3.84 -4.26
C GLU A 359 7.67 2.42 -4.06
N TYR A 360 8.90 2.18 -4.52
CA TYR A 360 9.66 1.00 -4.10
C TYR A 360 10.31 1.26 -2.74
N ILE A 361 9.97 0.44 -1.74
CA ILE A 361 10.65 0.42 -0.44
C ILE A 361 11.71 -0.70 -0.49
N PRO A 362 13.01 -0.40 -0.33
CA PRO A 362 14.06 -1.41 -0.21
C PRO A 362 13.86 -2.35 0.99
N GLU A 363 14.56 -3.48 1.01
CA GLU A 363 14.60 -4.33 2.21
C GLU A 363 15.38 -3.62 3.32
N ALA A 364 14.72 -3.35 4.45
CA ALA A 364 15.33 -2.83 5.67
C ALA A 364 14.69 -3.48 6.90
N PRO A 365 15.45 -3.74 7.97
CA PRO A 365 14.90 -4.29 9.20
C PRO A 365 13.84 -3.34 9.80
N ASN A 366 12.89 -3.90 10.54
CA ASN A 366 11.92 -3.12 11.29
C ASN A 366 12.38 -3.02 12.76
N ASP A 367 12.22 -1.84 13.34
CA ASP A 367 12.41 -1.56 14.75
C ASP A 367 11.07 -1.73 15.51
N GLU A 368 11.14 -2.29 16.71
CA GLU A 368 9.95 -2.68 17.48
C GLU A 368 9.18 -1.45 18.01
N ALA A 369 9.89 -0.38 18.39
CA ALA A 369 9.27 0.84 18.92
C ALA A 369 8.63 1.68 17.79
N ALA A 370 9.33 1.85 16.66
CA ALA A 370 8.78 2.53 15.50
C ALA A 370 7.57 1.80 14.89
N LEU A 371 7.54 0.46 14.93
CA LEU A 371 6.33 -0.31 14.66
C LEU A 371 5.23 -0.02 15.70
N ALA A 372 5.55 -0.01 16.99
CA ALA A 372 4.57 0.26 18.06
C ALA A 372 3.88 1.63 17.87
N ASP A 373 4.65 2.67 17.60
CA ASP A 373 4.12 4.03 17.36
C ASP A 373 3.31 4.12 16.06
N SER A 374 3.72 3.42 15.01
CA SER A 374 2.95 3.34 13.75
C SER A 374 1.59 2.66 13.95
N LEU A 375 1.58 1.50 14.61
CA LEU A 375 0.35 0.77 14.97
C LEU A 375 -0.54 1.59 15.93
N ALA A 376 0.06 2.34 16.85
CA ALA A 376 -0.65 3.23 17.76
C ALA A 376 -1.29 4.42 17.03
N PHE A 377 -0.57 5.04 16.07
CA PHE A 377 -1.14 6.06 15.20
C PHE A 377 -2.33 5.52 14.40
N PHE A 378 -2.17 4.40 13.67
CA PHE A 378 -3.24 3.88 12.82
C PHE A 378 -4.50 3.58 13.65
N ARG A 379 -4.32 2.94 14.81
CA ARG A 379 -5.40 2.70 15.79
C ARG A 379 -6.08 4.00 16.26
N ASP A 380 -5.31 4.99 16.70
CA ASP A 380 -5.86 6.23 17.26
C ASP A 380 -6.48 7.13 16.19
N ALA A 381 -5.99 7.08 14.94
CA ALA A 381 -6.56 7.74 13.77
C ALA A 381 -7.83 7.06 13.21
N GLY A 382 -8.27 5.95 13.83
CA GLY A 382 -9.54 5.29 13.49
C GLY A 382 -9.43 4.04 12.62
N PHE A 383 -8.22 3.60 12.24
CA PHE A 383 -8.04 2.33 11.54
C PHE A 383 -8.14 1.14 12.51
N ALA A 384 -8.80 0.08 12.07
CA ALA A 384 -8.55 -1.27 12.57
C ALA A 384 -7.40 -1.90 11.78
N HIS A 385 -6.75 -2.90 12.37
CA HIS A 385 -5.80 -3.73 11.64
C HIS A 385 -6.45 -5.05 11.22
N THR A 386 -5.90 -5.70 10.19
CA THR A 386 -6.17 -7.12 9.91
C THR A 386 -5.75 -7.99 11.10
N LEU A 387 -6.24 -9.23 11.13
CA LEU A 387 -5.96 -10.18 12.21
C LEU A 387 -4.49 -10.65 12.22
N THR A 388 -3.82 -10.49 11.08
CA THR A 388 -2.46 -10.95 10.81
C THR A 388 -1.86 -10.02 9.75
N SER A 389 -1.10 -9.02 10.17
CA SER A 389 -0.14 -8.36 9.30
C SER A 389 1.11 -9.23 9.25
N LEU A 390 1.61 -9.54 8.06
CA LEU A 390 2.81 -10.36 7.89
C LEU A 390 4.07 -9.50 8.03
N ALA A 391 5.16 -10.05 8.58
CA ALA A 391 6.42 -9.32 8.76
C ALA A 391 6.93 -8.70 7.45
N ARG A 392 6.82 -9.45 6.35
CA ARG A 392 7.20 -9.04 4.97
C ARG A 392 6.42 -7.83 4.43
N ASN A 393 5.28 -7.49 5.04
CA ASN A 393 4.48 -6.32 4.67
C ASN A 393 5.03 -5.03 5.29
N TRP A 394 6.06 -5.11 6.15
CA TRP A 394 6.75 -3.97 6.75
C TRP A 394 8.23 -3.97 6.36
N LYS A 395 8.73 -2.82 5.89
CA LYS A 395 10.14 -2.64 5.50
C LYS A 395 10.63 -1.29 5.99
N GLY A 396 11.68 -1.27 6.81
CA GLY A 396 12.16 -0.03 7.42
C GLY A 396 11.06 0.73 8.17
N ASN A 397 10.19 0.00 8.88
CA ASN A 397 9.00 0.50 9.60
C ASN A 397 7.85 1.00 8.72
N VAL A 398 7.96 0.91 7.39
CA VAL A 398 6.91 1.33 6.46
C VAL A 398 6.04 0.14 6.08
N LEU A 399 4.72 0.24 6.35
CA LEU A 399 3.72 -0.69 5.81
C LEU A 399 3.65 -0.53 4.28
N ILE A 400 3.86 -1.62 3.56
CA ILE A 400 3.88 -1.65 2.09
C ILE A 400 2.58 -2.16 1.45
N ASP A 401 1.77 -2.91 2.22
CA ASP A 401 0.48 -3.44 1.77
C ASP A 401 -0.65 -2.81 2.59
N MET A 402 -1.38 -1.86 1.98
CA MET A 402 -2.39 -1.09 2.71
C MET A 402 -3.68 -1.91 2.95
N SER A 403 -3.79 -3.14 2.46
CA SER A 403 -4.88 -4.06 2.83
C SER A 403 -4.79 -4.59 4.26
N ASP A 404 -3.63 -4.46 4.94
CA ASP A 404 -3.49 -4.79 6.37
C ASP A 404 -4.22 -3.81 7.30
N LEU A 405 -4.79 -2.74 6.76
CA LEU A 405 -5.63 -1.78 7.47
C LEU A 405 -7.12 -1.92 7.12
N VAL A 406 -7.96 -1.35 7.98
CA VAL A 406 -9.38 -1.08 7.71
C VAL A 406 -9.67 0.33 8.19
N ALA A 407 -9.88 1.28 7.28
CA ALA A 407 -10.44 2.59 7.63
C ALA A 407 -11.80 2.42 8.34
N ALA A 408 -12.24 3.40 9.13
CA ALA A 408 -13.51 3.31 9.85
C ALA A 408 -14.73 3.15 8.91
N CYS A 409 -14.68 3.75 7.71
CA CYS A 409 -15.68 3.54 6.66
C CYS A 409 -15.61 2.15 5.98
N GLY A 410 -14.54 1.37 6.22
CA GLY A 410 -14.25 0.12 5.53
C GLY A 410 -14.99 -1.09 6.08
N TRP A 411 -15.36 -2.01 5.18
CA TRP A 411 -16.03 -3.26 5.55
C TRP A 411 -15.17 -4.12 6.49
N ASN A 412 -15.82 -4.73 7.49
CA ASN A 412 -15.20 -5.50 8.58
C ASN A 412 -14.22 -4.72 9.48
N TRP A 413 -14.42 -3.41 9.68
CA TRP A 413 -13.84 -2.72 10.82
C TRP A 413 -14.31 -3.36 12.15
N ASP A 414 -13.38 -3.68 13.04
CA ASP A 414 -13.59 -4.17 14.40
C ASP A 414 -12.33 -3.81 15.21
N ARG A 415 -12.43 -3.66 16.52
CA ARG A 415 -11.43 -3.06 17.43
C ARG A 415 -10.15 -3.89 17.67
N TRP A 416 -9.72 -4.66 16.68
CA TRP A 416 -8.50 -5.46 16.72
C TRP A 416 -7.26 -4.58 16.74
N ARG A 417 -6.26 -5.03 17.50
CA ARG A 417 -4.95 -4.41 17.63
C ARG A 417 -3.93 -5.49 17.28
N LEU A 418 -3.09 -5.23 16.28
CA LEU A 418 -1.77 -5.88 16.24
C LEU A 418 -0.92 -5.31 17.38
N ILE A 419 0.05 -6.10 17.80
CA ILE A 419 1.18 -5.70 18.64
C ILE A 419 2.47 -6.02 17.86
N PRO A 420 3.55 -5.24 18.00
CA PRO A 420 4.79 -5.43 17.23
C PRO A 420 5.33 -6.87 17.27
N GLU A 421 5.24 -7.52 18.44
CA GLU A 421 5.72 -8.89 18.66
C GLU A 421 5.01 -9.91 17.76
N CYS A 422 3.73 -9.69 17.43
CA CYS A 422 3.00 -10.56 16.52
C CYS A 422 3.41 -10.38 15.05
N ILE A 423 3.96 -9.21 14.69
CA ILE A 423 4.48 -8.93 13.35
C ILE A 423 5.91 -9.47 13.26
N LEU A 424 6.78 -9.13 14.22
CA LEU A 424 8.19 -9.54 14.23
C LEU A 424 8.39 -11.06 14.40
N ARG A 425 7.49 -11.76 15.10
CA ARG A 425 7.50 -13.24 15.23
C ARG A 425 6.81 -13.97 14.06
N ALA A 426 6.43 -13.26 13.00
CA ALA A 426 5.90 -13.83 11.77
C ALA A 426 6.96 -13.91 10.65
N ILE A 427 8.24 -13.81 11.02
CA ILE A 427 9.44 -14.10 10.20
C ILE A 427 9.80 -15.57 10.37
#